data_AF-A0A7C2NBD2-F1
#
_entry.id   AF-A0A7C2NBD2-F1
#
_cell.length_a   1.000
_cell.length_b   1.000
_cell.length_c   1.000
_cell.angle_alpha   90.00
_cell.angle_beta   90.00
_cell.angle_gamma   90.00
#
_symmetry.space_group_name_H-M   'P 1'
#
loop_
_entity.id
_entity.type
_entity.pdbx_description
1 polymer ?
#
loop_
_entity_poly.entity_id
_entity_poly.type
_entity_poly.pdbx_seq_one_letter_code
_entity_poly.pdbx_strand_id
1 'polypeptide(L)'
;MEPIEILRANRRAKLEQLRRWGVDPFPARFPVDGRVSEVAARFSHLDSEQLEQQKPRVRVGGRVTAVRRHGKAAFFDLSDGDGRLQAYLRQDVVGESTFALLETLDLGDFWGVEGELFRTRTGELTVRAEKVTVLAKALAPWPEKWHGITDVELRARQRYLDLYTNPDSRQVFLTRSRIIKKIRQFLDERGFLEVETPMMHPIPGGATARPFVTHHNALDMKLYLRIAPELYLKRLVVGGFERVYEINRNFRNEGISTQHNPEFTMLEFYWAYACYEDLMELTEQMLTEVAEEVLGTLKLPWGESTLDLS
;
A
#
# COMPACT_ATOMS: atom_id res chain seq x y z
N MET A 1 -24.31 22.94 10.49
CA MET A 1 -23.48 22.20 9.52
C MET A 1 -22.31 21.67 10.30
N GLU A 2 -22.10 20.36 10.32
CA GLU A 2 -20.99 19.78 11.09
C GLU A 2 -19.65 20.35 10.58
N PRO A 3 -18.60 20.48 11.43
CA PRO A 3 -17.30 21.03 11.01
C PRO A 3 -16.73 20.36 9.74
N ILE A 4 -16.95 19.06 9.57
CA ILE A 4 -16.50 18.30 8.40
C ILE A 4 -17.27 18.62 7.11
N GLU A 5 -18.56 18.94 7.22
CA GLU A 5 -19.40 19.32 6.08
C GLU A 5 -19.00 20.70 5.54
N ILE A 6 -18.65 21.63 6.44
CA ILE A 6 -18.13 22.95 6.07
C ILE A 6 -16.80 22.80 5.29
N LEU A 7 -15.89 21.94 5.77
CA LEU A 7 -14.62 21.66 5.09
C LEU A 7 -14.84 21.04 3.70
N ARG A 8 -15.78 20.10 3.58
CA ARG A 8 -16.15 19.50 2.29
C ARG A 8 -16.76 20.52 1.34
N ALA A 9 -17.63 21.41 1.83
CA ALA A 9 -18.23 22.47 1.03
C ALA A 9 -17.16 23.45 0.52
N ASN A 10 -16.21 23.84 1.37
CA ASN A 10 -15.07 24.68 0.97
C ASN A 10 -14.22 24.01 -0.13
N ARG A 11 -13.87 22.72 0.04
CA ARG A 11 -13.11 21.96 -0.96
C ARG A 11 -13.85 21.85 -2.30
N ARG A 12 -15.17 21.70 -2.27
CA ARG A 12 -16.02 21.74 -3.49
C ARG A 12 -16.03 23.12 -4.14
N ALA A 13 -16.09 24.20 -3.37
CA ALA A 13 -16.02 25.55 -3.91
C ALA A 13 -14.66 25.80 -4.62
N LYS A 14 -13.56 25.35 -4.01
CA LYS A 14 -12.22 25.40 -4.62
C LYS A 14 -12.10 24.55 -5.89
N LEU A 15 -12.75 23.38 -5.93
CA LEU A 15 -12.83 22.56 -7.14
C LEU A 15 -13.52 23.33 -8.28
N GLU A 16 -14.65 23.99 -8.01
CA GLU A 16 -15.35 24.79 -9.00
C GLU A 16 -14.55 26.03 -9.42
N GLN A 17 -13.78 26.62 -8.51
CA GLN A 17 -12.85 27.72 -8.83
C GLN A 17 -11.76 27.27 -9.82
N LEU A 18 -11.15 26.09 -9.62
CA LEU A 18 -10.20 25.52 -10.58
C LEU A 18 -10.81 25.38 -11.98
N ARG A 19 -12.03 24.86 -12.06
CA ARG A 19 -12.77 24.72 -13.33
C ARG A 19 -13.03 26.07 -14.01
N ARG A 20 -13.42 27.09 -13.23
CA ARG A 20 -13.63 28.46 -13.74
C ARG A 20 -12.35 29.09 -14.27
N TRP A 21 -11.20 28.73 -13.70
CA TRP A 21 -9.88 29.14 -14.18
C TRP A 21 -9.38 28.32 -15.38
N GLY A 22 -10.18 27.38 -15.89
CA GLY A 22 -9.80 26.50 -17.00
C GLY A 22 -8.76 25.44 -16.62
N VAL A 23 -8.54 25.21 -15.32
CA VAL A 23 -7.64 24.18 -14.82
C VAL A 23 -8.42 22.89 -14.64
N ASP A 24 -7.97 21.82 -15.30
CA ASP A 24 -8.48 20.48 -15.05
C ASP A 24 -8.02 20.00 -13.66
N PRO A 25 -8.95 19.75 -12.71
CA PRO A 25 -8.59 19.28 -11.38
C PRO A 25 -8.25 17.78 -11.33
N PHE A 26 -8.49 17.04 -12.41
CA PHE A 26 -8.25 15.59 -12.52
C PHE A 26 -7.67 15.20 -13.89
N PRO A 27 -6.50 15.75 -14.28
CA PRO A 27 -5.88 15.44 -15.57
C PRO A 27 -5.58 13.94 -15.70
N ALA A 28 -5.84 13.39 -16.90
CA ALA A 28 -5.66 11.97 -17.17
C ALA A 28 -4.20 11.49 -17.08
N ARG A 29 -3.22 12.38 -17.28
CA ARG A 29 -1.80 12.05 -17.27
C ARG A 29 -0.93 13.19 -16.77
N PHE A 30 0.03 12.84 -15.93
CA PHE A 30 1.19 13.67 -15.60
C PHE A 30 2.44 12.78 -15.62
N PRO A 31 3.37 12.97 -16.57
CA PRO A 31 4.61 12.18 -16.57
C PRO A 31 5.42 12.51 -15.31
N VAL A 32 6.07 11.53 -14.71
CA VAL A 32 6.96 11.72 -13.56
C VAL A 32 8.28 11.02 -13.83
N ASP A 33 9.37 11.53 -13.27
CA ASP A 33 10.71 10.96 -13.45
C ASP A 33 10.99 9.81 -12.47
N GLY A 34 10.06 9.55 -11.56
CA GLY A 34 10.12 8.50 -10.54
C GLY A 34 9.16 8.79 -9.40
N ARG A 35 9.13 7.90 -8.42
CA ARG A 35 8.40 8.16 -7.17
C ARG A 35 9.09 9.27 -6.38
N VAL A 36 8.33 9.99 -5.54
CA VAL A 36 8.90 11.06 -4.68
C VAL A 36 10.08 10.55 -3.85
N SER A 37 9.91 9.39 -3.21
CA SER A 37 10.95 8.76 -2.40
C SER A 37 12.20 8.38 -3.21
N GLU A 38 12.02 7.84 -4.41
CA GLU A 38 13.11 7.44 -5.31
C GLU A 38 13.91 8.66 -5.79
N VAL A 39 13.21 9.72 -6.22
CA VAL A 39 13.86 10.97 -6.66
C VAL A 39 14.62 11.60 -5.49
N ALA A 40 14.01 11.66 -4.30
CA ALA A 40 14.69 12.18 -3.11
C ALA A 40 15.94 11.37 -2.76
N ALA A 41 15.86 10.03 -2.78
CA ALA A 41 16.99 9.15 -2.50
C ALA A 41 18.12 9.33 -3.51
N ARG A 42 17.79 9.40 -4.82
CA ARG A 42 18.75 9.56 -5.91
C ARG A 42 19.65 10.78 -5.75
N PHE A 43 19.13 11.89 -5.23
CA PHE A 43 19.89 13.14 -5.08
C PHE A 43 20.26 13.47 -3.62
N SER A 44 19.92 12.59 -2.67
CA SER A 44 20.15 12.80 -1.24
C SER A 44 21.62 12.97 -0.86
N HIS A 45 22.55 12.40 -1.64
CA HIS A 45 24.00 12.45 -1.41
C HIS A 45 24.68 13.72 -1.94
N LEU A 46 23.98 14.52 -2.77
CA LEU A 46 24.55 15.75 -3.34
C LEU A 46 24.39 16.93 -2.38
N ASP A 47 25.42 17.76 -2.24
CA ASP A 47 25.38 19.00 -1.47
C ASP A 47 24.82 20.19 -2.30
N SER A 48 24.75 21.37 -1.68
CA SER A 48 24.23 22.58 -2.32
C SER A 48 25.07 23.05 -3.52
N GLU A 49 26.39 22.90 -3.47
CA GLU A 49 27.29 23.36 -4.53
C GLU A 49 27.18 22.43 -5.74
N GLN A 50 27.17 21.12 -5.49
CA GLN A 50 26.98 20.11 -6.52
C GLN A 50 25.63 20.24 -7.23
N LEU A 51 24.55 20.52 -6.47
CA LEU A 51 23.23 20.76 -7.05
C LEU A 51 23.18 22.04 -7.88
N GLU A 52 23.87 23.12 -7.47
CA GLU A 52 23.91 24.37 -8.25
C GLU A 52 24.78 24.23 -9.51
N GLN A 53 25.81 23.38 -9.50
CA GLN A 53 26.61 23.07 -10.69
C GLN A 53 25.86 22.17 -11.68
N GLN A 54 25.22 21.10 -11.18
CA GLN A 54 24.53 20.11 -12.03
C GLN A 54 23.14 20.56 -12.48
N LYS A 55 22.46 21.38 -11.67
CA LYS A 55 21.07 21.84 -11.84
C LYS A 55 20.12 20.72 -12.28
N PRO A 56 20.06 19.59 -11.54
CA PRO A 56 19.23 18.47 -11.96
C PRO A 56 17.77 18.90 -11.93
N ARG A 57 17.09 18.80 -13.07
CA ARG A 57 15.66 19.07 -13.21
C ARG A 57 14.88 17.79 -12.99
N VAL A 58 13.79 17.91 -12.23
CA VAL A 58 12.92 16.80 -11.89
C VAL A 58 11.46 17.19 -12.07
N ARG A 59 10.67 16.18 -12.38
CA ARG A 59 9.21 16.23 -12.40
C ARG A 59 8.66 15.15 -11.49
N VAL A 60 8.02 15.59 -10.42
CA VAL A 60 7.49 14.73 -9.36
C VAL A 60 6.02 15.04 -9.10
N GLY A 61 5.24 14.00 -8.86
CA GLY A 61 3.85 14.10 -8.45
C GLY A 61 3.64 13.40 -7.12
N GLY A 62 2.92 14.03 -6.21
CA GLY A 62 2.67 13.46 -4.89
C GLY A 62 1.49 14.10 -4.18
N ARG A 63 1.14 13.51 -3.03
CA ARG A 63 0.13 14.03 -2.12
C ARG A 63 0.73 15.17 -1.31
N VAL A 64 0.03 16.30 -1.23
CA VAL A 64 0.43 17.45 -0.41
C VAL A 64 0.20 17.11 1.06
N THR A 65 1.27 17.07 1.85
CA THR A 65 1.23 16.74 3.29
C THR A 65 1.52 17.91 4.20
N ALA A 66 2.11 19.00 3.69
CA ALA A 66 2.31 20.24 4.43
C ALA A 66 2.32 21.43 3.47
N VAL A 67 1.93 22.61 3.95
CA VAL A 67 1.89 23.85 3.17
C VAL A 67 2.27 25.02 4.08
N ARG A 68 3.18 25.87 3.63
CA ARG A 68 3.71 27.03 4.35
C ARG A 68 3.73 28.21 3.37
N ARG A 69 2.94 29.26 3.64
CA ARG A 69 2.78 30.42 2.75
C ARG A 69 3.50 31.65 3.32
N HIS A 70 4.24 32.36 2.47
CA HIS A 70 5.04 33.53 2.84
C HIS A 70 4.93 34.61 1.75
N GLY A 71 3.83 35.36 1.74
CA GLY A 71 3.59 36.43 0.77
C GLY A 71 3.66 35.90 -0.67
N LYS A 72 4.69 36.32 -1.42
CA LYS A 72 4.93 35.93 -2.83
C LYS A 72 5.68 34.60 -3.01
N ALA A 73 5.85 33.83 -1.93
CA ALA A 73 6.47 32.52 -1.96
C ALA A 73 5.71 31.50 -1.12
N ALA A 74 5.84 30.22 -1.43
CA ALA A 74 5.28 29.14 -0.65
C ALA A 74 6.17 27.90 -0.68
N PHE A 75 6.12 27.12 0.39
CA PHE A 75 6.66 25.77 0.45
C PHE A 75 5.54 24.77 0.64
N PHE A 76 5.63 23.61 0.01
CA PHE A 76 4.74 22.49 0.31
C PHE A 76 5.48 21.18 0.12
N ASP A 77 5.06 20.16 0.86
CA ASP A 77 5.70 18.85 0.84
C ASP A 77 4.85 17.90 0.00
N LEU A 78 5.46 17.27 -1.00
CA LEU A 78 4.87 16.17 -1.74
C LEU A 78 5.31 14.85 -1.11
N SER A 79 4.39 13.90 -0.98
CA SER A 79 4.68 12.55 -0.49
C SER A 79 4.02 11.48 -1.35
N ASP A 80 4.71 10.35 -1.48
CA ASP A 80 4.21 9.11 -2.08
C ASP A 80 3.91 8.03 -1.02
N GLY A 81 3.99 8.40 0.27
CA GLY A 81 3.82 7.53 1.44
C GLY A 81 5.08 6.79 1.91
N ASP A 82 6.15 6.73 1.11
CA ASP A 82 7.45 6.17 1.54
C ASP A 82 8.48 7.27 1.83
N GLY A 83 8.34 8.43 1.18
CA GLY A 83 9.20 9.58 1.40
C GLY A 83 8.48 10.89 1.16
N ARG A 84 9.23 11.98 1.29
CA ARG A 84 8.76 13.34 1.00
C ARG A 84 9.80 14.12 0.23
N LEU A 85 9.36 15.07 -0.57
CA LEU A 85 10.20 16.05 -1.23
C LEU A 85 9.53 17.41 -1.14
N GLN A 86 10.28 18.41 -0.67
CA GLN A 86 9.78 19.78 -0.56
C GLN A 86 9.74 20.42 -1.95
N ALA A 87 8.72 21.23 -2.20
CA ALA A 87 8.63 22.12 -3.34
C ALA A 87 8.63 23.57 -2.86
N TYR A 88 9.33 24.43 -3.60
CA TYR A 88 9.41 25.86 -3.35
C TYR A 88 8.86 26.63 -4.56
N LEU A 89 7.77 27.36 -4.34
CA LEU A 89 7.07 28.12 -5.36
C LEU A 89 7.27 29.63 -5.12
N ARG A 90 7.60 30.38 -6.17
CA ARG A 90 7.67 31.85 -6.14
C ARG A 90 6.84 32.45 -7.26
N GLN A 91 6.10 33.52 -6.94
CA GLN A 91 5.21 34.19 -7.90
C GLN A 91 5.97 34.75 -9.11
N ASP A 92 7.18 35.29 -8.92
CA ASP A 92 7.99 35.85 -10.00
C ASP A 92 8.58 34.80 -10.95
N VAL A 93 8.59 33.52 -10.55
CA VAL A 93 9.04 32.39 -11.38
C VAL A 93 7.88 31.77 -12.15
N VAL A 94 6.78 31.43 -11.46
CA VAL A 94 5.66 30.69 -12.09
C VAL A 94 4.57 31.59 -12.69
N GLY A 95 4.64 32.89 -12.43
CA GLY A 95 3.63 33.87 -12.83
C GLY A 95 2.44 33.95 -11.89
N GLU A 96 1.70 35.05 -11.97
CA GLU A 96 0.59 35.37 -11.06
C GLU A 96 -0.58 34.38 -11.18
N SER A 97 -0.94 33.96 -12.40
CA SER A 97 -2.02 33.00 -12.64
C SER A 97 -1.73 31.63 -12.03
N THR A 98 -0.51 31.11 -12.23
CA THR A 98 -0.06 29.84 -11.65
C THR A 98 0.07 29.94 -10.13
N PHE A 99 0.57 31.07 -9.62
CA PHE A 99 0.72 31.29 -8.19
C PHE A 99 -0.65 31.36 -7.48
N ALA A 100 -1.67 31.93 -8.12
CA ALA A 100 -3.05 31.98 -7.61
C ALA A 100 -3.65 30.57 -7.38
N LEU A 101 -3.16 29.53 -8.07
CA LEU A 101 -3.58 28.15 -7.82
C LEU A 101 -3.35 27.72 -6.37
N LEU A 102 -2.36 28.29 -5.68
CA LEU A 102 -2.13 28.03 -4.26
C LEU A 102 -3.35 28.33 -3.40
N GLU A 103 -4.24 29.24 -3.78
CA GLU A 103 -5.47 29.53 -3.03
C GLU A 103 -6.39 28.30 -2.92
N THR A 104 -6.36 27.44 -3.94
CA THR A 104 -7.15 26.21 -4.03
C THR A 104 -6.46 24.99 -3.42
N LEU A 105 -5.17 25.10 -3.12
CA LEU A 105 -4.35 24.03 -2.57
C LEU A 105 -4.78 23.73 -1.12
N ASP A 106 -5.12 22.47 -0.86
CA ASP A 106 -5.36 21.93 0.47
C ASP A 106 -4.50 20.69 0.74
N LEU A 107 -4.29 20.39 2.03
CA LEU A 107 -3.70 19.11 2.44
C LEU A 107 -4.50 17.94 1.87
N GLY A 108 -3.80 16.92 1.39
CA GLY A 108 -4.39 15.73 0.76
C GLY A 108 -4.60 15.83 -0.75
N ASP A 109 -4.54 17.03 -1.33
CA ASP A 109 -4.55 17.17 -2.79
C ASP A 109 -3.32 16.49 -3.40
N PHE A 110 -3.41 16.07 -4.65
CA PHE A 110 -2.26 15.62 -5.42
C PHE A 110 -1.80 16.74 -6.35
N TRP A 111 -0.51 17.06 -6.28
CA TRP A 111 0.12 18.12 -7.07
C TRP A 111 1.38 17.59 -7.73
N GLY A 112 1.61 18.07 -8.95
CA GLY A 112 2.81 17.85 -9.74
C GLY A 112 3.67 19.09 -9.72
N VAL A 113 4.99 18.92 -9.63
CA VAL A 113 5.97 20.00 -9.64
C VAL A 113 7.07 19.63 -10.63
N GLU A 114 7.43 20.59 -11.46
CA GLU A 114 8.57 20.54 -12.39
C GLU A 114 9.54 21.65 -12.03
N GLY A 115 10.83 21.35 -11.92
CA GLY A 115 11.85 22.35 -11.63
C GLY A 115 13.22 21.82 -11.25
N GLU A 116 14.14 22.72 -10.94
CA GLU A 116 15.51 22.41 -10.53
C GLU A 116 15.57 22.04 -9.04
N LEU A 117 16.37 21.03 -8.69
CA LEU A 117 16.66 20.72 -7.30
C LEU A 117 17.70 21.67 -6.71
N PHE A 118 17.49 22.05 -5.46
CA PHE A 118 18.45 22.78 -4.63
C PHE A 118 18.28 22.37 -3.17
N ARG A 119 19.18 22.82 -2.29
CA ARG A 119 19.00 22.71 -0.84
C ARG A 119 18.68 24.05 -0.22
N THR A 120 17.75 24.07 0.73
CA THR A 120 17.48 25.25 1.55
C THR A 120 18.63 25.49 2.53
N ARG A 121 18.58 26.61 3.26
CA ARG A 121 19.54 26.92 4.33
C ARG A 121 19.54 25.88 5.46
N THR A 122 18.44 25.15 5.65
CA THR A 122 18.33 24.05 6.62
C THR A 122 18.84 22.71 6.07
N GLY A 123 19.35 22.69 4.83
CA GLY A 123 19.88 21.49 4.17
C GLY A 123 18.81 20.62 3.52
N GLU A 124 17.53 21.01 3.54
CA GLU A 124 16.44 20.20 3.00
C GLU A 124 16.42 20.23 1.47
N LEU A 125 16.44 19.04 0.85
CA LEU A 125 16.36 18.89 -0.60
C LEU A 125 14.98 19.36 -1.10
N THR A 126 14.98 20.28 -2.06
CA THR A 126 13.80 21.02 -2.49
C THR A 126 13.76 21.20 -4.00
N VAL A 127 12.59 21.04 -4.62
CA VAL A 127 12.37 21.42 -6.02
C VAL A 127 12.00 22.90 -6.09
N ARG A 128 12.84 23.71 -6.74
CA ARG A 128 12.51 25.08 -7.12
C ARG A 128 11.54 25.03 -8.29
N ALA A 129 10.25 25.18 -7.98
CA ALA A 129 9.16 24.97 -8.93
C ALA A 129 9.16 26.05 -10.02
N GLU A 130 9.28 25.59 -11.27
CA GLU A 130 9.10 26.40 -12.48
C GLU A 130 7.70 26.20 -13.06
N LYS A 131 7.10 25.04 -12.79
CA LYS A 131 5.72 24.72 -13.15
C LYS A 131 5.10 23.85 -12.08
N VAL A 132 3.82 24.10 -11.81
CA VAL A 132 2.99 23.27 -10.93
C VAL A 132 1.73 22.84 -11.66
N THR A 133 1.22 21.66 -11.35
CA THR A 133 0.01 21.09 -11.96
C THR A 133 -0.85 20.47 -10.88
N VAL A 134 -2.13 20.82 -10.82
CA VAL A 134 -3.10 20.11 -9.96
C VAL A 134 -3.37 18.75 -10.60
N LEU A 135 -3.20 17.66 -9.83
CA LEU A 135 -3.38 16.30 -10.33
C LEU A 135 -4.66 15.65 -9.82
N ALA A 136 -5.05 15.94 -8.58
CA ALA A 136 -6.33 15.53 -8.03
C ALA A 136 -6.71 16.43 -6.85
N LYS A 137 -7.90 17.03 -6.88
CA LYS A 137 -8.46 17.71 -5.72
C LYS A 137 -9.01 16.69 -4.71
N ALA A 138 -8.52 16.70 -3.47
CA ALA A 138 -9.09 15.91 -2.40
C ALA A 138 -10.34 16.61 -1.85
N LEU A 139 -11.50 15.96 -1.99
CA LEU A 139 -12.78 16.48 -1.49
C LEU A 139 -13.05 16.11 -0.02
N ALA A 140 -12.50 15.00 0.44
CA ALA A 140 -12.50 14.65 1.84
C ALA A 140 -11.35 15.41 2.55
N PRO A 141 -11.59 15.99 3.73
CA PRO A 141 -10.54 16.65 4.48
C PRO A 141 -9.50 15.66 5.00
N TRP A 142 -8.28 16.17 5.19
CA TRP A 142 -7.21 15.46 5.86
C TRP A 142 -7.59 15.19 7.33
N PRO A 143 -7.28 14.01 7.89
CA PRO A 143 -7.52 13.73 9.31
C PRO A 143 -6.77 14.72 10.21
N GLU A 144 -7.45 15.35 11.17
CA GLU A 144 -6.87 16.42 12.00
C GLU A 144 -5.66 15.98 12.86
N LYS A 145 -5.51 14.68 13.12
CA LYS A 145 -4.41 14.16 13.93
C LYS A 145 -3.15 14.01 13.09
N TRP A 146 -2.19 14.92 13.30
CA TRP A 146 -0.82 14.85 12.79
C TRP A 146 -0.09 13.54 13.15
N HIS A 147 -0.57 12.82 14.18
CA HIS A 147 -0.05 11.53 14.63
C HIS A 147 -0.72 10.31 13.97
N GLY A 148 -1.42 10.51 12.85
CA GLY A 148 -2.13 9.46 12.14
C GLY A 148 -3.42 9.02 12.81
N ILE A 149 -4.13 8.07 12.20
CA ILE A 149 -5.33 7.50 12.80
C ILE A 149 -4.91 6.50 13.88
N THR A 150 -5.24 6.80 15.14
CA THR A 150 -4.96 5.90 16.27
C THR A 150 -6.03 4.82 16.44
N ASP A 151 -7.28 5.15 16.11
CA ASP A 151 -8.44 4.27 16.21
C ASP A 151 -8.26 3.03 15.30
N VAL A 152 -8.20 1.86 15.92
CA VAL A 152 -7.98 0.57 15.23
C VAL A 152 -9.13 0.23 14.29
N GLU A 153 -10.37 0.49 14.71
CA GLU A 153 -11.55 0.19 13.91
C GLU A 153 -11.65 1.12 12.70
N LEU A 154 -11.37 2.41 12.89
CA LEU A 154 -11.34 3.37 11.79
C LEU A 154 -10.24 3.04 10.79
N ARG A 155 -9.05 2.62 11.25
CA ARG A 155 -7.98 2.12 10.37
C ARG A 155 -8.41 0.91 9.55
N ALA A 156 -9.13 -0.03 10.16
CA ALA A 156 -9.65 -1.21 9.48
C ALA A 156 -10.74 -0.86 8.44
N ARG A 157 -11.66 0.04 8.79
CA ARG A 157 -12.78 0.47 7.92
C ARG A 157 -12.32 1.40 6.78
N GLN A 158 -11.32 2.23 7.02
CA GLN A 158 -10.79 3.21 6.07
C GLN A 158 -9.30 2.95 5.82
N ARG A 159 -8.98 1.75 5.33
CA ARG A 159 -7.58 1.34 5.08
C ARG A 159 -6.80 2.32 4.21
N TYR A 160 -7.45 2.92 3.22
CA TYR A 160 -6.81 3.94 2.38
C TYR A 160 -6.31 5.14 3.21
N LEU A 161 -7.03 5.52 4.27
CA LEU A 161 -6.69 6.61 5.17
C LEU A 161 -5.49 6.23 6.06
N ASP A 162 -5.52 5.01 6.59
CA ASP A 162 -4.43 4.44 7.38
C ASP A 162 -3.13 4.36 6.58
N LEU A 163 -3.17 3.83 5.35
CA LEU A 163 -1.98 3.60 4.53
C LEU A 163 -1.17 4.86 4.19
N TYR A 164 -1.81 6.04 4.09
CA TYR A 164 -1.09 7.28 3.83
C TYR A 164 -0.75 8.08 5.09
N THR A 165 -1.40 7.79 6.22
CA THR A 165 -1.15 8.50 7.49
C THR A 165 -0.20 7.74 8.42
N ASN A 166 -0.10 6.42 8.28
CA ASN A 166 0.70 5.52 9.11
C ASN A 166 1.69 4.73 8.23
N PRO A 167 2.96 5.19 8.11
CA PRO A 167 3.98 4.49 7.33
C PRO A 167 4.22 3.05 7.78
N ASP A 168 4.13 2.78 9.08
CA ASP A 168 4.31 1.42 9.62
C ASP A 168 3.24 0.45 9.10
N SER A 169 1.98 0.90 9.00
CA SER A 169 0.90 0.09 8.44
C SER A 169 1.23 -0.31 7.00
N ARG A 170 1.80 0.60 6.19
CA ARG A 170 2.25 0.30 4.82
C ARG A 170 3.39 -0.72 4.81
N GLN A 171 4.37 -0.59 5.70
CA GLN A 171 5.46 -1.57 5.81
C GLN A 171 4.92 -2.98 6.12
N VAL A 172 3.90 -3.12 6.97
CA VAL A 172 3.25 -4.41 7.23
C VAL A 172 2.73 -5.07 5.94
N PHE A 173 2.08 -4.32 5.04
CA PHE A 173 1.60 -4.88 3.76
C PHE A 173 2.73 -5.21 2.79
N LEU A 174 3.78 -4.38 2.74
CA LEU A 174 4.97 -4.66 1.92
C LEU A 174 5.69 -5.93 2.40
N THR A 175 5.88 -6.06 3.71
CA THR A 175 6.46 -7.25 4.34
C THR A 175 5.58 -8.47 4.08
N ARG A 176 4.26 -8.37 4.21
CA ARG A 176 3.34 -9.47 3.86
C ARG A 176 3.51 -9.94 2.42
N SER A 177 3.67 -9.01 1.47
CA SER A 177 3.91 -9.35 0.06
C SER A 177 5.23 -10.11 -0.12
N ARG A 178 6.30 -9.67 0.55
CA ARG A 178 7.61 -10.35 0.53
C ARG A 178 7.54 -11.75 1.15
N ILE A 179 6.84 -11.91 2.28
CA ILE A 179 6.60 -13.22 2.91
C ILE A 179 5.95 -14.19 1.93
N ILE A 180 4.83 -13.80 1.31
CA ILE A 180 4.11 -14.66 0.36
C ILE A 180 5.00 -15.00 -0.84
N LYS A 181 5.76 -14.04 -1.36
CA LYS A 181 6.71 -14.28 -2.46
C LYS A 181 7.78 -15.32 -2.08
N LYS A 182 8.39 -15.19 -0.89
CA LYS A 182 9.44 -16.12 -0.44
C LYS A 182 8.88 -17.50 -0.13
N ILE A 183 7.66 -17.61 0.42
CA ILE A 183 6.97 -18.90 0.60
C ILE A 183 6.79 -19.62 -0.75
N ARG A 184 6.31 -18.91 -1.79
CA ARG A 184 6.18 -19.49 -3.14
C ARG A 184 7.54 -19.98 -3.66
N GLN A 185 8.54 -19.11 -3.62
CA GLN A 185 9.89 -19.44 -4.06
C GLN A 185 10.45 -20.68 -3.34
N PHE A 186 10.28 -20.76 -2.01
CA PHE A 186 10.73 -21.89 -1.20
C PHE A 186 10.12 -23.23 -1.65
N LEU A 187 8.81 -23.23 -1.93
CA LEU A 187 8.08 -24.42 -2.38
C LEU A 187 8.40 -24.77 -3.85
N ASP A 188 8.49 -23.76 -4.72
CA ASP A 188 8.83 -23.92 -6.14
C ASP A 188 10.24 -24.53 -6.30
N GLU A 189 11.22 -24.04 -5.54
CA GLU A 189 12.60 -24.56 -5.53
C GLU A 189 12.68 -26.03 -5.05
N ARG A 190 11.68 -26.49 -4.29
CA ARG A 190 11.54 -27.87 -3.82
C ARG A 190 10.59 -28.71 -4.68
N GLY A 191 10.22 -28.21 -5.85
CA GLY A 191 9.44 -28.94 -6.85
C GLY A 191 7.96 -29.10 -6.51
N PHE A 192 7.42 -28.29 -5.59
CA PHE A 192 5.97 -28.22 -5.39
C PHE A 192 5.33 -27.41 -6.52
N LEU A 193 4.26 -27.93 -7.11
CA LEU A 193 3.50 -27.26 -8.15
C LEU A 193 2.42 -26.36 -7.53
N GLU A 194 2.45 -25.04 -7.79
CA GLU A 194 1.34 -24.15 -7.44
C GLU A 194 0.12 -24.48 -8.31
N VAL A 195 -1.03 -24.70 -7.66
CA VAL A 195 -2.30 -25.05 -8.32
C VAL A 195 -3.44 -24.18 -7.80
N GLU A 196 -4.51 -24.08 -8.57
CA GLU A 196 -5.75 -23.42 -8.16
C GLU A 196 -6.90 -24.43 -8.15
N THR A 197 -7.52 -24.62 -6.97
CA THR A 197 -8.69 -25.50 -6.83
C THR A 197 -9.98 -24.69 -6.66
N PRO A 198 -11.18 -25.29 -6.88
CA PRO A 198 -12.44 -24.56 -6.78
C PRO A 198 -12.64 -23.90 -5.40
N MET A 199 -13.11 -22.65 -5.40
CA MET A 199 -13.57 -21.96 -4.18
C MET A 199 -15.03 -22.23 -3.83
N MET A 200 -15.81 -22.73 -4.79
CA MET A 200 -17.21 -23.08 -4.61
C MET A 200 -17.35 -24.60 -4.62
N HIS A 201 -17.74 -25.18 -3.49
CA HIS A 201 -17.87 -26.63 -3.32
C HIS A 201 -19.35 -27.02 -3.27
N PRO A 202 -19.75 -28.15 -3.86
CA PRO A 202 -21.10 -28.70 -3.68
C PRO A 202 -21.29 -29.29 -2.28
N ILE A 203 -20.22 -29.81 -1.69
CA ILE A 203 -20.17 -30.31 -0.31
C ILE A 203 -18.93 -29.69 0.35
N PRO A 204 -19.08 -28.86 1.39
CA PRO A 204 -17.95 -28.28 2.09
C PRO A 204 -17.25 -29.35 2.93
N GLY A 205 -15.92 -29.33 2.98
CA GLY A 205 -15.12 -30.30 3.72
C GLY A 205 -13.66 -29.87 3.84
N GLY A 206 -12.82 -30.71 4.43
CA GLY A 206 -11.40 -30.42 4.69
C GLY A 206 -11.11 -29.60 5.95
N ALA A 207 -12.14 -29.21 6.70
CA ALA A 207 -12.00 -28.57 8.01
C ALA A 207 -13.30 -28.70 8.81
N THR A 208 -13.23 -28.43 10.11
CA THR A 208 -14.41 -28.30 10.99
C THR A 208 -14.76 -26.82 11.14
N ALA A 209 -15.63 -26.31 10.27
CA ALA A 209 -16.08 -24.90 10.30
C ALA A 209 -17.48 -24.75 9.69
N ARG A 210 -18.21 -23.70 10.07
CA ARG A 210 -19.50 -23.36 9.44
C ARG A 210 -19.24 -22.70 8.08
N PRO A 211 -19.79 -23.22 6.96
CA PRO A 211 -19.55 -22.65 5.64
C PRO A 211 -20.45 -21.43 5.36
N PHE A 212 -20.03 -20.58 4.44
CA PHE A 212 -20.95 -19.67 3.74
C PHE A 212 -21.71 -20.44 2.66
N VAL A 213 -23.02 -20.19 2.56
CA VAL A 213 -23.91 -20.83 1.60
C VAL A 213 -24.23 -19.85 0.47
N THR A 214 -24.24 -20.32 -0.76
CA THR A 214 -24.62 -19.55 -1.95
C THR A 214 -25.40 -20.44 -2.93
N HIS A 215 -25.92 -19.85 -4.01
CA HIS A 215 -26.73 -20.55 -5.00
C HIS A 215 -26.29 -20.19 -6.42
N HIS A 216 -26.11 -21.19 -7.28
CA HIS A 216 -25.82 -20.99 -8.69
C HIS A 216 -27.12 -20.95 -9.50
N ASN A 217 -27.58 -19.75 -9.86
CA ASN A 217 -28.90 -19.54 -10.47
C ASN A 217 -29.15 -20.38 -11.74
N ALA A 218 -28.18 -20.45 -12.66
CA ALA A 218 -28.40 -21.13 -13.95
C ALA A 218 -28.37 -22.67 -13.87
N LEU A 219 -27.74 -23.22 -12.82
CA LEU A 219 -27.67 -24.67 -12.58
C LEU A 219 -28.65 -25.10 -11.49
N ASP A 220 -29.41 -24.13 -10.96
CA ASP A 220 -30.29 -24.27 -9.81
C ASP A 220 -29.74 -25.15 -8.69
N MET A 221 -28.49 -24.87 -8.28
CA MET A 221 -27.79 -25.71 -7.30
C MET A 221 -27.21 -24.92 -6.15
N LYS A 222 -27.31 -25.51 -4.96
CA LYS A 222 -26.69 -25.02 -3.73
C LYS A 222 -25.18 -25.24 -3.79
N LEU A 223 -24.43 -24.20 -3.44
CA LEU A 223 -22.98 -24.24 -3.33
C LEU A 223 -22.53 -23.64 -1.99
N TYR A 224 -21.28 -23.91 -1.64
CA TYR A 224 -20.66 -23.43 -0.42
C TYR A 224 -19.32 -22.80 -0.76
N LEU A 225 -19.00 -21.65 -0.15
CA LEU A 225 -17.62 -21.16 -0.21
C LEU A 225 -16.74 -22.12 0.60
N ARG A 226 -15.59 -22.51 0.05
CA ARG A 226 -14.73 -23.52 0.66
C ARG A 226 -14.24 -23.09 2.04
N ILE A 227 -14.26 -24.03 2.97
CA ILE A 227 -13.66 -23.88 4.31
C ILE A 227 -12.19 -24.33 4.33
N ALA A 228 -11.81 -25.18 3.37
CA ALA A 228 -10.46 -25.66 3.06
C ALA A 228 -10.40 -26.26 1.63
N PRO A 229 -9.28 -26.15 0.89
CA PRO A 229 -9.05 -26.84 -0.38
C PRO A 229 -8.62 -28.32 -0.25
N GLU A 230 -8.29 -28.82 0.95
CA GLU A 230 -7.74 -30.16 1.22
C GLU A 230 -8.24 -31.28 0.30
N LEU A 231 -9.56 -31.46 0.20
CA LEU A 231 -10.14 -32.59 -0.54
C LEU A 231 -9.82 -32.51 -2.04
N TYR A 232 -9.73 -31.31 -2.63
CA TYR A 232 -9.40 -31.16 -4.04
C TYR A 232 -7.90 -31.34 -4.29
N LEU A 233 -7.04 -30.83 -3.40
CA LEU A 233 -5.60 -31.06 -3.48
C LEU A 233 -5.26 -32.56 -3.38
N LYS A 234 -5.91 -33.30 -2.46
CA LYS A 234 -5.77 -34.76 -2.40
C LYS A 234 -6.22 -35.49 -3.67
N ARG A 235 -7.22 -34.97 -4.39
CA ARG A 235 -7.61 -35.53 -5.70
C ARG A 235 -6.51 -35.34 -6.76
N LEU A 236 -5.75 -34.25 -6.69
CA LEU A 236 -4.60 -34.04 -7.58
C LEU A 236 -3.48 -35.05 -7.27
N VAL A 237 -3.24 -35.34 -5.99
CA VAL A 237 -2.30 -36.40 -5.58
C VAL A 237 -2.74 -37.77 -6.09
N VAL A 238 -4.04 -38.10 -5.97
CA VAL A 238 -4.61 -39.32 -6.58
C VAL A 238 -4.42 -39.32 -8.11
N GLY A 239 -4.49 -38.14 -8.74
CA GLY A 239 -4.25 -37.96 -10.17
C GLY A 239 -2.79 -38.07 -10.60
N GLY A 240 -1.85 -38.25 -9.66
CA GLY A 240 -0.42 -38.44 -9.93
C GLY A 240 0.45 -37.20 -9.74
N PHE A 241 -0.10 -36.08 -9.27
CA PHE A 241 0.74 -34.94 -8.87
C PHE A 241 1.36 -35.19 -7.49
N GLU A 242 2.65 -35.49 -7.44
CA GLU A 242 3.33 -35.88 -6.20
C GLU A 242 3.52 -34.73 -5.20
N ARG A 243 3.73 -33.49 -5.68
CA ARG A 243 3.93 -32.32 -4.83
C ARG A 243 3.11 -31.15 -5.34
N VAL A 244 2.11 -30.71 -4.56
CA VAL A 244 1.23 -29.60 -4.94
C VAL A 244 1.06 -28.64 -3.76
N TYR A 245 0.84 -27.36 -4.06
CA TYR A 245 0.44 -26.38 -3.05
C TYR A 245 -0.53 -25.33 -3.60
N GLU A 246 -1.30 -24.73 -2.72
CA GLU A 246 -2.19 -23.61 -3.03
C GLU A 246 -2.10 -22.55 -1.92
N ILE A 247 -1.88 -21.28 -2.31
CA ILE A 247 -1.96 -20.12 -1.41
C ILE A 247 -3.15 -19.27 -1.81
N ASN A 248 -4.27 -19.43 -1.12
CA ASN A 248 -5.49 -18.72 -1.50
C ASN A 248 -6.51 -18.62 -0.35
N ARG A 249 -7.71 -18.11 -0.64
CA ARG A 249 -8.72 -17.76 0.36
C ARG A 249 -9.50 -18.99 0.85
N ASN A 250 -9.71 -19.05 2.16
CA ASN A 250 -10.72 -19.87 2.82
C ASN A 250 -11.77 -18.96 3.45
N PHE A 251 -13.00 -19.47 3.55
CA PHE A 251 -14.16 -18.73 4.05
C PHE A 251 -14.81 -19.50 5.19
N ARG A 252 -14.85 -18.92 6.38
CA ARG A 252 -15.48 -19.53 7.56
C ARG A 252 -16.49 -18.57 8.16
N ASN A 253 -17.75 -19.00 8.25
CA ASN A 253 -18.87 -18.21 8.72
C ASN A 253 -18.92 -18.23 10.26
N GLU A 254 -17.93 -17.55 10.83
CA GLU A 254 -17.62 -17.48 12.26
C GLU A 254 -17.55 -16.02 12.73
N GLY A 255 -17.43 -15.82 14.04
CA GLY A 255 -17.26 -14.48 14.61
C GLY A 255 -15.93 -13.82 14.20
N ILE A 256 -15.90 -12.50 14.20
CA ILE A 256 -14.68 -11.71 13.95
C ILE A 256 -13.96 -11.48 15.27
N SER A 257 -12.63 -11.62 15.27
CA SER A 257 -11.78 -11.24 16.42
C SER A 257 -10.44 -10.69 15.95
N THR A 258 -9.56 -10.31 16.88
CA THR A 258 -8.19 -9.90 16.57
C THR A 258 -7.37 -10.97 15.84
N GLN A 259 -7.81 -12.24 15.90
CA GLN A 259 -7.15 -13.39 15.29
C GLN A 259 -7.99 -14.06 14.20
N HIS A 260 -9.26 -13.67 14.04
CA HIS A 260 -10.20 -14.33 13.12
C HIS A 260 -10.86 -13.33 12.19
N ASN A 261 -10.71 -13.57 10.89
CA ASN A 261 -11.44 -12.87 9.84
C ASN A 261 -12.25 -13.89 9.01
N PRO A 262 -13.50 -13.60 8.61
CA PRO A 262 -14.36 -14.58 7.92
C PRO A 262 -13.79 -15.08 6.59
N GLU A 263 -12.89 -14.30 6.00
CA GLU A 263 -12.05 -14.72 4.88
C GLU A 263 -10.56 -14.57 5.25
N PHE A 264 -9.74 -15.58 4.97
CA PHE A 264 -8.32 -15.54 5.32
C PHE A 264 -7.50 -16.38 4.36
N THR A 265 -6.23 -16.01 4.20
CA THR A 265 -5.31 -16.72 3.31
C THR A 265 -4.72 -17.92 4.05
N MET A 266 -4.79 -19.08 3.41
CA MET A 266 -4.12 -20.29 3.86
C MET A 266 -3.16 -20.77 2.78
N LEU A 267 -2.02 -21.29 3.22
CA LEU A 267 -1.20 -22.19 2.44
C LEU A 267 -1.65 -23.62 2.80
N GLU A 268 -1.97 -24.42 1.79
CA GLU A 268 -2.02 -25.88 1.92
C GLU A 268 -1.04 -26.49 0.92
N PHE A 269 -0.31 -27.53 1.34
CA PHE A 269 0.59 -28.29 0.48
C PHE A 269 0.46 -29.79 0.78
N TYR A 270 0.70 -30.60 -0.24
CA TYR A 270 0.67 -32.06 -0.17
C TYR A 270 1.91 -32.63 -0.86
N TRP A 271 2.50 -33.64 -0.22
CA TRP A 271 3.71 -34.31 -0.66
C TRP A 271 3.49 -35.82 -0.57
N ALA A 272 3.36 -36.48 -1.71
CA ALA A 272 3.23 -37.92 -1.83
C ALA A 272 4.50 -38.61 -1.28
N TYR A 273 4.28 -39.77 -0.66
CA TYR A 273 5.33 -40.61 -0.05
C TYR A 273 6.06 -39.99 1.15
N ALA A 274 5.64 -38.80 1.62
CA ALA A 274 6.11 -38.18 2.84
C ALA A 274 5.19 -38.52 4.03
N CYS A 275 5.72 -38.46 5.25
CA CYS A 275 4.98 -38.51 6.50
C CYS A 275 4.99 -37.13 7.20
N TYR A 276 4.34 -37.04 8.37
CA TYR A 276 4.25 -35.77 9.10
C TYR A 276 5.62 -35.25 9.59
N GLU A 277 6.61 -36.13 9.77
CA GLU A 277 7.97 -35.76 10.21
C GLU A 277 8.67 -34.95 9.11
N ASP A 278 8.54 -35.37 7.85
CA ASP A 278 9.02 -34.60 6.68
C ASP A 278 8.33 -33.24 6.60
N LEU A 279 7.03 -33.17 6.94
CA LEU A 279 6.28 -31.91 6.92
C LEU A 279 6.69 -30.98 8.07
N MET A 280 7.05 -31.53 9.23
CA MET A 280 7.59 -30.75 10.36
C MET A 280 8.90 -30.09 9.95
N GLU A 281 9.84 -30.87 9.40
CA GLU A 281 11.13 -30.37 8.93
C GLU A 281 10.95 -29.32 7.82
N LEU A 282 10.09 -29.59 6.82
CA LEU A 282 9.81 -28.65 5.74
C LEU A 282 9.22 -27.32 6.27
N THR A 283 8.34 -27.40 7.27
CA THR A 283 7.70 -26.21 7.85
C THR A 283 8.69 -25.37 8.64
N GLU A 284 9.55 -26.00 9.43
CA GLU A 284 10.62 -25.32 10.18
C GLU A 284 11.56 -24.60 9.21
N GLN A 285 12.10 -25.31 8.22
CA GLN A 285 12.96 -24.72 7.18
C GLN A 285 12.27 -23.56 6.46
N MET A 286 10.99 -23.70 6.10
CA MET A 286 10.24 -22.65 5.42
C MET A 286 10.13 -21.38 6.26
N LEU A 287 9.76 -21.50 7.53
CA LEU A 287 9.57 -20.34 8.40
C LEU A 287 10.91 -19.65 8.70
N THR A 288 11.97 -20.42 8.93
CA THR A 288 13.32 -19.91 9.19
C THR A 288 13.87 -19.18 7.96
N GLU A 289 13.81 -19.78 6.77
CA GLU A 289 14.27 -19.13 5.53
C GLU A 289 13.47 -17.86 5.19
N VAL A 290 12.16 -17.86 5.44
CA VAL A 290 11.31 -16.68 5.23
C VAL A 290 11.67 -15.57 6.21
N ALA A 291 11.92 -15.89 7.48
CA ALA A 291 12.29 -14.91 8.49
C ALA A 291 13.67 -14.29 8.21
N GLU A 292 14.67 -15.11 7.85
CA GLU A 292 16.00 -14.61 7.47
C GLU A 292 15.95 -13.70 6.25
N GLU A 293 15.28 -14.13 5.18
CA GLU A 293 15.23 -13.36 3.93
C GLU A 293 14.46 -12.04 4.10
N VAL A 294 13.30 -12.08 4.78
CA VAL A 294 12.40 -10.92 4.82
C VAL A 294 12.72 -9.97 5.97
N LEU A 295 13.17 -10.50 7.11
CA LEU A 295 13.39 -9.73 8.34
C LEU A 295 14.88 -9.63 8.73
N GLY A 296 15.76 -10.45 8.16
CA GLY A 296 17.19 -10.46 8.45
C GLY A 296 17.56 -11.04 9.83
N THR A 297 16.61 -11.69 10.52
CA THR A 297 16.80 -12.23 11.86
C THR A 297 15.80 -13.35 12.15
N LEU A 298 16.24 -14.33 12.95
CA LEU A 298 15.39 -15.40 13.50
C LEU A 298 14.84 -15.07 14.90
N LYS A 299 15.32 -14.00 15.53
CA LYS A 299 14.87 -13.53 16.84
C LYS A 299 13.87 -12.40 16.64
N LEU A 300 12.60 -12.69 16.84
CA LEU A 300 11.49 -11.80 16.55
C LEU A 300 10.89 -11.23 17.85
N PRO A 301 10.67 -9.90 17.95
CA PRO A 301 9.96 -9.34 19.08
C PRO A 301 8.48 -9.75 19.03
N TRP A 302 7.95 -10.25 20.16
CA TRP A 302 6.55 -10.66 20.30
C TRP A 302 5.98 -10.22 21.65
N GLY A 303 5.31 -9.07 21.66
CA GLY A 303 4.87 -8.44 22.91
C GLY A 303 6.08 -8.13 23.80
N GLU A 304 6.07 -8.66 25.02
CA GLU A 304 7.20 -8.55 25.97
C GLU A 304 8.24 -9.67 25.82
N SER A 305 7.98 -10.66 24.96
CA SER A 305 8.83 -11.83 24.75
C SER A 305 9.61 -11.73 23.44
N THR A 306 10.63 -12.58 23.30
CA THR A 306 11.31 -12.84 22.02
C THR A 306 10.95 -14.24 21.55
N LEU A 307 10.47 -14.35 20.31
CA LEU A 307 10.24 -15.62 19.64
C LEU A 307 11.51 -15.97 18.84
N ASP A 308 12.13 -17.11 19.15
CA ASP A 308 13.35 -17.58 18.51
C ASP A 308 13.00 -18.70 17.52
N LEU A 309 13.36 -18.52 16.25
CA LEU A 309 13.12 -19.46 15.15
C LEU A 309 14.39 -20.24 14.74
N SER A 310 15.47 -20.16 15.54
CA SER A 310 16.72 -20.91 15.32
C SER A 310 16.69 -22.33 15.87
#